data_AF-A0A972R6P6-F1
#
_entry.id   AF-A0A972R6P6-F1
#
_cell.length_a   1.000
_cell.length_b   1.000
_cell.length_c   1.000
_cell.angle_alpha   90.00
_cell.angle_beta   90.00
_cell.angle_gamma   90.00
#
_symmetry.space_group_name_H-M   'P 1'
#
loop_
_entity.id
_entity.type
_entity.pdbx_description
1 polymer ?
#
loop_
_entity_poly.entity_id
_entity_poly.type
_entity_poly.pdbx_seq_one_letter_code
_entity_poly.pdbx_strand_id
1 'polypeptide(L)'
;MNRTIVVLLLIAYGSLGFGQSDKSYKIPEELLSRKEIYVEFAIDKTKEAKPALDALNRIISISDFNPVTNMVKAYVSINNYKEFIDSQHVFKILTPPSMLLGRSDLDKNERKNTNDWDYYPNYQQYLDMMQQFETDYPDLCELVNIGQTNEGRDILFIHISDKLGRDLAEPEFMFTSSMHGDEIAGYVLMLRFIDYLLSNYGTLGEITNLVDNVDIWINPLANPDGTFAGGDNSVFGATRFNSNGVDLNRNYSDPEDGPHPDGNPYQVETELFMDFASDHDFVMSANFHGGSEVVNYPWDTWAKLAADNNWWEMVSREYADTVHLYNANYMTDLDNGVTNGYQWYTISGGRQDYMNYFQHCREVTIELSTTKLPPGNQLPSFWIYNYRSLINYMEEVLNGLKGVVTNASNGNTVKAKVFADSHDIDESFVYSRASDGNYNRLLKEGTYSITFSALGYYDKTFPAVQISDFQSTILDVQLDPLVSVGETNNITAKIYPNPTTDVVNVSFPIKDVYHLSLIDNRGKTLLSKTVDEQNYKMNLAGFSAGKYIISIKNSKGESFVVHLVVN
;
A
#
# COMPACT_ATOMS: atom_id res chain seq x y z
N MET A 1 42.35 -69.40 65.61
CA MET A 1 41.13 -68.58 65.47
C MET A 1 41.42 -67.53 64.42
N ASN A 2 40.87 -67.67 63.20
CA ASN A 2 40.78 -66.59 62.22
C ASN A 2 39.68 -66.97 61.23
N ARG A 3 38.59 -66.20 61.25
CA ARG A 3 37.52 -66.21 60.26
C ARG A 3 37.74 -65.00 59.36
N THR A 4 37.77 -65.19 58.05
CA THR A 4 37.60 -64.08 57.10
C THR A 4 36.63 -64.52 56.01
N ILE A 5 35.60 -63.71 55.88
CA ILE A 5 34.37 -63.88 55.11
C ILE A 5 34.60 -63.28 53.72
N VAL A 6 34.12 -63.97 52.68
CA VAL A 6 34.09 -63.52 51.29
C VAL A 6 32.95 -62.50 51.13
N VAL A 7 33.25 -61.31 50.60
CA VAL A 7 32.26 -60.28 50.26
C VAL A 7 32.13 -60.20 48.74
N LEU A 8 30.91 -60.44 48.25
CA LEU A 8 30.49 -60.24 46.86
C LEU A 8 30.31 -58.74 46.57
N LEU A 9 30.90 -58.26 45.48
CA LEU A 9 30.66 -56.92 44.93
C LEU A 9 29.34 -56.91 44.13
N LEU A 10 28.41 -56.06 44.55
CA LEU A 10 27.21 -55.66 43.81
C LEU A 10 27.53 -54.35 43.05
N ILE A 11 27.47 -54.38 41.73
CA ILE A 11 27.57 -53.19 40.87
C ILE A 11 26.16 -52.65 40.66
N ALA A 12 25.87 -51.47 41.22
CA ALA A 12 24.63 -50.75 41.00
C ALA A 12 24.78 -49.80 39.79
N TYR A 13 23.94 -49.99 38.77
CA TYR A 13 23.77 -49.03 37.68
C TYR A 13 23.00 -47.81 38.20
N GLY A 14 23.66 -46.65 38.26
CA GLY A 14 23.01 -45.37 38.50
C GLY A 14 22.37 -44.86 37.21
N SER A 15 21.04 -44.86 37.15
CA SER A 15 20.28 -44.12 36.15
C SER A 15 20.44 -42.62 36.43
N LEU A 16 21.17 -41.92 35.55
CA LEU A 16 21.16 -40.46 35.48
C LEU A 16 19.79 -40.03 34.93
N GLY A 17 18.87 -39.69 35.83
CA GLY A 17 17.67 -38.94 35.46
C GLY A 17 18.10 -37.55 35.03
N PHE A 18 17.91 -37.21 33.75
CA PHE A 18 17.95 -35.82 33.30
C PHE A 18 16.73 -35.12 33.92
N GLY A 19 16.97 -34.37 35.00
CA GLY A 19 16.00 -33.41 35.50
C GLY A 19 15.83 -32.33 34.43
N GLN A 20 14.65 -32.26 33.83
CA GLN A 20 14.22 -31.15 33.01
C GLN A 20 14.10 -29.95 33.97
N SER A 21 15.10 -29.07 33.98
CA SER A 21 14.98 -27.81 34.72
C SER A 21 13.91 -26.98 34.03
N ASP A 22 12.77 -26.77 34.68
CA ASP A 22 11.86 -25.68 34.34
C ASP A 22 12.65 -24.37 34.40
N LYS A 23 13.18 -23.93 33.25
CA LYS A 23 13.62 -22.55 33.10
C LYS A 23 12.34 -21.71 33.17
N SER A 24 12.05 -21.15 34.33
CA SER A 24 11.06 -20.08 34.43
C SER A 24 11.61 -18.89 33.63
N TYR A 25 11.19 -18.76 32.37
CA TYR A 25 11.59 -17.65 31.53
C TYR A 25 10.97 -16.37 32.08
N LYS A 26 11.79 -15.50 32.67
CA LYS A 26 11.33 -14.19 33.13
C LYS A 26 11.19 -13.29 31.91
N ILE A 27 9.95 -12.90 31.60
CA ILE A 27 9.65 -11.93 30.54
C ILE A 27 10.41 -10.63 30.85
N PRO A 28 11.15 -10.04 29.89
CA PRO A 28 11.83 -8.77 30.08
C PRO A 28 10.84 -7.67 30.47
N GLU A 29 11.20 -6.81 31.43
CA GLU A 29 10.36 -5.69 31.85
C GLU A 29 10.08 -4.71 30.70
N GLU A 30 11.07 -4.52 29.83
CA GLU A 30 10.95 -3.73 28.60
C GLU A 30 9.87 -4.28 27.66
N LEU A 31 9.80 -5.61 27.51
CA LEU A 31 8.77 -6.25 26.70
C LEU A 31 7.37 -6.01 27.29
N LEU A 32 7.24 -6.04 28.61
CA LEU A 32 5.96 -5.77 29.29
C LEU A 32 5.52 -4.31 29.16
N SER A 33 6.46 -3.37 29.16
CA SER A 33 6.15 -1.94 29.10
C SER A 33 6.00 -1.40 27.68
N ARG A 34 6.76 -1.91 26.71
CA ARG A 34 6.80 -1.42 25.32
C ARG A 34 6.14 -2.36 24.31
N LYS A 35 5.76 -3.58 24.71
CA LYS A 35 5.26 -4.65 23.83
C LYS A 35 6.26 -5.11 22.76
N GLU A 36 7.51 -4.65 22.84
CA GLU A 36 8.61 -5.04 21.97
C GLU A 36 9.92 -5.18 22.77
N ILE A 37 10.83 -6.00 22.26
CA ILE A 37 12.26 -5.94 22.58
C ILE A 37 13.06 -5.93 21.29
N TYR A 38 14.20 -5.25 21.32
CA TYR A 38 15.17 -5.29 20.24
C TYR A 38 16.29 -6.26 20.60
N VAL A 39 16.56 -7.24 19.73
CA VAL A 39 17.51 -8.32 20.02
C VAL A 39 18.55 -8.46 18.93
N GLU A 40 19.70 -8.99 19.31
CA GLU A 40 20.77 -9.42 18.42
C GLU A 40 21.11 -10.88 18.69
N PHE A 41 21.17 -11.70 17.64
CA PHE A 41 21.50 -13.12 17.72
C PHE A 41 22.19 -13.60 16.44
N ALA A 42 22.83 -14.77 16.52
CA ALA A 42 23.50 -15.37 15.37
C ALA A 42 22.63 -16.48 14.74
N ILE A 43 22.60 -16.53 13.41
CA ILE A 43 22.15 -17.69 12.66
C ILE A 43 23.27 -18.73 12.61
N ASP A 44 22.92 -19.99 12.82
CA ASP A 44 23.86 -21.11 12.79
C ASP A 44 24.58 -21.19 11.43
N LYS A 45 25.92 -21.06 11.45
CA LYS A 45 26.76 -21.08 10.24
C LYS A 45 26.76 -22.42 9.51
N THR A 46 26.25 -23.48 10.12
CA THR A 46 26.11 -24.78 9.47
C THR A 46 24.85 -24.89 8.60
N LYS A 47 23.93 -23.93 8.72
CA LYS A 47 22.72 -23.83 7.90
C LYS A 47 22.88 -22.74 6.84
N GLU A 48 22.17 -22.89 5.73
CA GLU A 48 22.00 -21.79 4.78
C GLU A 48 21.25 -20.65 5.48
N ALA A 49 21.76 -19.43 5.36
CA ALA A 49 21.24 -18.28 6.09
C ALA A 49 19.78 -17.97 5.69
N LYS A 50 19.48 -17.97 4.39
CA LYS A 50 18.16 -17.57 3.89
C LYS A 50 17.02 -18.48 4.39
N PRO A 51 17.06 -19.82 4.28
CA PRO A 51 16.02 -20.68 4.85
C PRO A 51 15.86 -20.53 6.37
N ALA A 52 16.94 -20.23 7.09
CA ALA A 52 16.89 -20.00 8.53
C ALA A 52 16.23 -18.66 8.89
N LEU A 53 16.46 -17.61 8.09
CA LEU A 53 15.77 -16.32 8.22
C LEU A 53 14.30 -16.45 7.86
N ASP A 54 13.99 -17.12 6.74
CA ASP A 54 12.62 -17.36 6.27
C ASP A 54 11.78 -18.08 7.34
N ALA A 55 12.37 -19.03 8.07
CA ALA A 55 11.70 -19.73 9.18
C ALA A 55 11.37 -18.82 10.40
N LEU A 56 12.05 -17.68 10.52
CA LEU A 56 11.85 -16.71 11.61
C LEU A 56 10.96 -15.54 11.20
N ASN A 57 10.71 -15.33 9.90
CA ASN A 57 9.98 -14.16 9.41
C ASN A 57 8.54 -14.02 9.92
N ARG A 58 7.94 -15.12 10.41
CA ARG A 58 6.62 -15.11 11.06
C ARG A 58 6.66 -14.86 12.57
N ILE A 59 7.86 -14.86 13.15
CA ILE A 59 8.09 -14.80 14.61
C ILE A 59 8.74 -13.46 15.00
N ILE A 60 9.58 -12.91 14.13
CA ILE A 60 10.34 -11.69 14.38
C ILE A 60 10.25 -10.74 13.19
N SER A 61 10.47 -9.46 13.46
CA SER A 61 10.64 -8.44 12.43
C SER A 61 12.11 -8.13 12.26
N ILE A 62 12.71 -8.62 11.18
CA ILE A 62 14.12 -8.39 10.86
C ILE A 62 14.34 -6.89 10.65
N SER A 63 15.37 -6.35 11.30
CA SER A 63 15.78 -4.96 11.15
C SER A 63 17.10 -4.81 10.41
N ASP A 64 18.01 -5.79 10.56
CA ASP A 64 19.33 -5.78 9.94
C ASP A 64 19.87 -7.22 9.91
N PHE A 65 20.53 -7.59 8.82
CA PHE A 65 21.22 -8.85 8.67
C PHE A 65 22.61 -8.63 8.08
N ASN A 66 23.64 -9.05 8.83
CA ASN A 66 25.01 -9.01 8.37
C ASN A 66 25.45 -10.38 7.82
N PRO A 67 25.55 -10.56 6.49
CA PRO A 67 25.86 -11.85 5.88
C PRO A 67 27.30 -12.33 6.12
N VAL A 68 28.21 -11.43 6.54
CA VAL A 68 29.61 -11.80 6.85
C VAL A 68 29.70 -12.45 8.23
N THR A 69 28.93 -11.95 9.18
CA THR A 69 28.96 -12.40 10.59
C THR A 69 27.86 -13.40 10.92
N ASN A 70 26.81 -13.49 10.09
CA ASN A 70 25.53 -14.15 10.34
C ASN A 70 24.78 -13.59 11.56
N MET A 71 25.01 -12.30 11.87
CA MET A 71 24.30 -11.61 12.95
C MET A 71 23.01 -11.00 12.41
N VAL A 72 21.93 -11.24 13.15
CA VAL A 72 20.60 -10.67 12.89
C VAL A 72 20.28 -9.72 14.03
N LYS A 73 19.79 -8.53 13.69
CA LYS A 73 19.06 -7.68 14.63
C LYS A 73 17.59 -7.68 14.25
N ALA A 74 16.72 -7.84 15.25
CA ALA A 74 15.29 -7.96 15.01
C ALA A 74 14.49 -7.43 16.19
N TYR A 75 13.26 -7.04 15.90
CA TYR A 75 12.24 -6.76 16.91
C TYR A 75 11.47 -8.05 17.19
N VAL A 76 11.25 -8.32 18.47
CA VAL A 76 10.39 -9.41 18.93
C VAL A 76 9.20 -8.79 19.62
N SER A 77 8.01 -9.07 19.10
CA SER A 77 6.75 -8.67 19.72
C SER A 77 6.48 -9.47 21.00
N ILE A 78 5.77 -8.85 21.94
CA ILE A 78 5.19 -9.55 23.08
C ILE A 78 4.32 -10.75 22.66
N ASN A 79 3.68 -10.67 21.50
CA ASN A 79 2.79 -11.72 20.97
C ASN A 79 3.58 -12.96 20.51
N ASN A 80 4.79 -12.77 19.98
CA ASN A 80 5.62 -13.86 19.45
C ASN A 80 6.81 -14.24 20.37
N TYR A 81 6.93 -13.59 21.54
CA TYR A 81 8.06 -13.83 22.44
C TYR A 81 8.23 -15.30 22.83
N LYS A 82 7.12 -16.01 23.09
CA LYS A 82 7.18 -17.44 23.44
C LYS A 82 7.78 -18.26 22.29
N GLU A 83 7.31 -18.06 21.07
CA GLU A 83 7.79 -18.77 19.87
C GLU A 83 9.26 -18.43 19.60
N PHE A 84 9.65 -17.17 19.77
CA PHE A 84 11.04 -16.75 19.65
C PHE A 84 11.94 -17.45 20.69
N ILE A 85 11.52 -17.57 21.95
CA ILE A 85 12.30 -18.30 22.95
C ILE A 85 12.35 -19.81 22.66
N ASP A 86 11.25 -20.38 22.18
CA ASP A 86 11.14 -21.79 21.81
C ASP A 86 12.03 -22.15 20.59
N SER A 87 12.45 -21.16 19.79
CA SER A 87 13.45 -21.33 18.72
C SER A 87 14.88 -21.59 19.23
N GLN A 88 15.13 -21.39 20.53
CA GLN A 88 16.39 -21.67 21.23
C GLN A 88 17.61 -20.86 20.78
N HIS A 89 17.41 -19.73 20.08
CA HIS A 89 18.51 -18.81 19.79
C HIS A 89 19.09 -18.21 21.08
N VAL A 90 20.42 -18.12 21.14
CA VAL A 90 21.10 -17.32 22.16
C VAL A 90 21.13 -15.88 21.65
N PHE A 91 20.49 -14.98 22.38
CA PHE A 91 20.34 -13.58 21.98
C PHE A 91 20.76 -12.61 23.09
N LYS A 92 21.08 -11.39 22.68
CA LYS A 92 21.31 -10.24 23.54
C LYS A 92 20.18 -9.24 23.33
N ILE A 93 19.64 -8.68 24.41
CA ILE A 93 18.74 -7.53 24.33
C ILE A 93 19.57 -6.27 24.09
N LEU A 94 19.21 -5.51 23.07
CA LEU A 94 19.80 -4.24 22.70
C LEU A 94 18.86 -3.10 23.09
N THR A 95 19.41 -1.90 23.22
CA THR A 95 18.58 -0.68 23.28
C THR A 95 17.96 -0.45 21.89
N PRO A 96 16.63 -0.28 21.79
CA PRO A 96 15.98 0.05 20.53
C PRO A 96 16.51 1.37 19.93
N PRO A 97 16.59 1.50 18.60
CA PRO A 97 17.01 2.73 17.92
C PRO A 97 16.28 4.00 18.39
N SER A 98 14.97 3.91 18.64
CA SER A 98 14.15 5.04 19.12
C SER A 98 14.52 5.55 20.51
N MET A 99 15.28 4.77 21.29
CA MET A 99 15.71 5.10 22.64
C MET A 99 17.17 5.59 22.69
N LEU A 100 17.86 5.69 21.54
CA LEU A 100 19.25 6.14 21.48
C LEU A 100 19.40 7.67 21.58
N LEU A 101 18.35 8.41 21.21
CA LEU A 101 18.31 9.87 21.27
C LEU A 101 17.59 10.36 22.53
N GLY A 102 18.01 11.50 23.07
CA GLY A 102 17.30 12.14 24.16
C GLY A 102 16.10 12.94 23.65
N ARG A 103 15.11 13.16 24.52
CA ARG A 103 13.92 13.98 24.17
C ARG A 103 14.27 15.38 23.64
N SER A 104 15.32 16.01 24.18
CA SER A 104 15.80 17.32 23.72
C SER A 104 16.31 17.32 22.27
N ASP A 105 16.66 16.16 21.73
CA ASP A 105 17.17 16.01 20.36
C ASP A 105 16.03 15.84 19.33
N LEU A 106 14.81 15.60 19.81
CA LEU A 106 13.62 15.27 19.00
C LEU A 106 12.57 16.38 19.01
N ASP A 107 12.39 17.04 20.16
CA ASP A 107 11.33 18.02 20.36
C ASP A 107 11.59 19.35 19.63
N LYS A 108 10.51 19.99 19.18
CA LYS A 108 10.54 21.36 18.67
C LYS A 108 11.01 22.32 19.76
N ASN A 109 12.06 23.10 19.49
CA ASN A 109 12.41 24.25 20.33
C ASN A 109 11.36 25.36 20.12
N GLU A 110 10.92 26.05 21.19
CA GLU A 110 9.92 27.13 21.15
C GLU A 110 10.22 28.26 20.14
N ARG A 111 11.48 28.36 19.69
CA ARG A 111 11.92 29.35 18.69
C ARG A 111 11.73 28.93 17.23
N LYS A 112 11.35 27.67 16.97
CA LYS A 112 11.21 27.14 15.61
C LYS A 112 9.83 27.43 15.02
N ASN A 113 9.76 27.74 13.74
CA ASN A 113 8.51 27.78 12.99
C ASN A 113 8.11 26.37 12.54
N THR A 114 6.85 26.19 12.14
CA THR A 114 6.37 24.91 11.59
C THR A 114 7.13 24.48 10.34
N ASN A 115 7.61 25.45 9.55
CA ASN A 115 8.25 25.23 8.25
C ASN A 115 9.79 25.16 8.35
N ASP A 116 10.35 24.94 9.55
CA ASP A 116 11.80 24.78 9.73
C ASP A 116 12.28 23.35 9.37
N TRP A 117 11.37 22.36 9.35
CA TRP A 117 11.59 20.99 8.86
C TRP A 117 12.78 20.23 9.47
N ASP A 118 13.26 20.64 10.65
CA ASP A 118 14.43 20.09 11.34
C ASP A 118 14.10 19.57 12.75
N TYR A 119 12.85 19.12 12.93
CA TYR A 119 12.31 18.54 14.15
C TYR A 119 11.15 17.60 13.82
N TYR A 120 10.75 16.75 14.79
CA TYR A 120 9.57 15.90 14.68
C TYR A 120 8.36 16.60 15.33
N PRO A 121 7.27 16.86 14.59
CA PRO A 121 6.06 17.36 15.21
C PRO A 121 5.55 16.38 16.28
N ASN A 122 5.11 16.92 17.40
CA ASN A 122 4.32 16.15 18.35
C ASN A 122 2.91 15.90 17.79
N TYR A 123 2.10 15.06 18.45
CA TYR A 123 0.82 14.66 17.87
C TYR A 123 -0.14 15.84 17.68
N GLN A 124 -0.18 16.81 18.60
CA GLN A 124 -1.03 17.99 18.39
C GLN A 124 -0.52 18.85 17.21
N GLN A 125 0.79 19.06 17.11
CA GLN A 125 1.39 19.81 16.00
C GLN A 125 1.14 19.13 14.65
N TYR A 126 1.13 17.79 14.61
CA TYR A 126 0.74 17.03 13.43
C TYR A 126 -0.67 17.39 12.97
N LEU A 127 -1.65 17.29 13.88
CA LEU A 127 -3.05 17.59 13.60
C LEU A 127 -3.22 19.03 13.12
N ASP A 128 -2.55 19.97 13.80
CA ASP A 128 -2.57 21.39 13.45
C ASP A 128 -2.00 21.61 12.04
N MET A 129 -0.88 20.95 11.69
CA MET A 129 -0.27 21.06 10.37
C MET A 129 -1.16 20.49 9.27
N MET A 130 -1.76 19.31 9.49
CA MET A 130 -2.66 18.68 8.52
C MET A 130 -3.90 19.56 8.26
N GLN A 131 -4.50 20.13 9.32
CA GLN A 131 -5.62 21.06 9.18
C GLN A 131 -5.21 22.38 8.53
N GLN A 132 -3.99 22.85 8.77
CA GLN A 132 -3.48 24.09 8.20
C GLN A 132 -3.34 24.00 6.68
N PHE A 133 -2.95 22.85 6.12
CA PHE A 133 -2.88 22.68 4.65
C PHE A 133 -4.22 22.95 3.97
N GLU A 134 -5.30 22.32 4.43
CA GLU A 134 -6.65 22.56 3.92
C GLU A 134 -7.10 24.02 4.16
N THR A 135 -6.74 24.60 5.32
CA THR A 135 -7.10 25.99 5.65
C THR A 135 -6.44 27.00 4.71
N ASP A 136 -5.17 26.79 4.36
CA ASP A 136 -4.40 27.70 3.50
C ASP A 136 -4.67 27.47 2.01
N TYR A 137 -5.04 26.25 1.63
CA TYR A 137 -5.26 25.84 0.24
C TYR A 137 -6.62 25.13 0.03
N PRO A 138 -7.76 25.75 0.40
CA PRO A 138 -9.07 25.08 0.43
C PRO A 138 -9.64 24.73 -0.96
N ASP A 139 -9.10 25.32 -2.02
CA ASP A 139 -9.49 25.03 -3.40
C ASP A 139 -8.61 23.94 -4.04
N LEU A 140 -7.53 23.51 -3.36
CA LEU A 140 -6.49 22.64 -3.93
C LEU A 140 -6.27 21.36 -3.11
N CYS A 141 -6.58 21.37 -1.81
CA CYS A 141 -6.50 20.17 -0.99
C CYS A 141 -7.60 20.08 0.07
N GLU A 142 -7.86 18.85 0.51
CA GLU A 142 -8.76 18.54 1.62
C GLU A 142 -8.11 17.57 2.62
N LEU A 143 -8.45 17.74 3.90
CA LEU A 143 -8.01 16.85 4.97
C LEU A 143 -8.98 15.67 5.07
N VAL A 144 -8.47 14.46 4.84
CA VAL A 144 -9.27 13.23 4.92
C VAL A 144 -8.82 12.41 6.12
N ASN A 145 -9.76 12.08 7.01
CA ASN A 145 -9.56 11.13 8.09
C ASN A 145 -10.18 9.79 7.72
N ILE A 146 -9.36 8.76 7.56
CA ILE A 146 -9.84 7.42 7.18
C ILE A 146 -10.31 6.61 8.38
N GLY A 147 -9.97 7.02 9.61
CA GLY A 147 -10.43 6.38 10.84
C GLY A 147 -9.47 6.56 12.02
N GLN A 148 -9.76 5.89 13.13
CA GLN A 148 -8.99 5.99 14.36
C GLN A 148 -8.34 4.66 14.74
N THR A 149 -7.13 4.76 15.28
CA THR A 149 -6.37 3.67 15.90
C THR A 149 -6.99 3.21 17.24
N ASN A 150 -6.48 2.13 17.83
CA ASN A 150 -7.01 1.60 19.09
C ASN A 150 -6.84 2.56 20.28
N GLU A 151 -5.83 3.42 20.27
CA GLU A 151 -5.66 4.46 21.30
C GLU A 151 -6.36 5.78 20.94
N GLY A 152 -7.14 5.80 19.85
CA GLY A 152 -7.99 6.93 19.47
C GLY A 152 -7.27 8.04 18.68
N ARG A 153 -6.10 7.74 18.10
CA ARG A 153 -5.40 8.66 17.20
C ARG A 153 -5.89 8.51 15.75
N ASP A 154 -6.03 9.62 15.05
CA ASP A 154 -6.53 9.69 13.68
C ASP A 154 -5.48 9.25 12.67
N ILE A 155 -5.92 8.56 11.61
CA ILE A 155 -5.12 8.28 10.41
C ILE A 155 -5.55 9.25 9.31
N LEU A 156 -4.65 10.17 8.97
CA LEU A 156 -4.95 11.33 8.14
C LEU A 156 -4.23 11.29 6.80
N PHE A 157 -4.92 11.73 5.76
CA PHE A 157 -4.42 12.01 4.43
C PHE A 157 -4.63 13.48 4.08
N ILE A 158 -3.73 14.04 3.28
CA ILE A 158 -4.05 15.20 2.44
C ILE A 158 -4.31 14.69 1.03
N HIS A 159 -5.50 14.98 0.52
CA HIS A 159 -5.87 14.80 -0.89
C HIS A 159 -5.61 16.12 -1.61
N ILE A 160 -4.83 16.10 -2.69
CA ILE A 160 -4.46 17.27 -3.49
C ILE A 160 -4.93 17.04 -4.93
N SER A 161 -5.73 17.99 -5.45
CA SER A 161 -6.24 17.95 -6.82
C SER A 161 -6.60 19.38 -7.28
N ASP A 162 -6.41 19.68 -8.57
CA ASP A 162 -6.82 20.96 -9.16
C ASP A 162 -8.35 21.19 -9.19
N LYS A 163 -9.15 20.12 -8.97
CA LYS A 163 -10.63 20.18 -8.97
C LYS A 163 -11.22 19.22 -7.93
N LEU A 164 -11.06 19.55 -6.66
CA LEU A 164 -11.69 18.85 -5.54
C LEU A 164 -13.20 18.57 -5.76
N GLY A 165 -13.63 17.39 -5.32
CA GLY A 165 -15.02 16.95 -5.40
C GLY A 165 -15.52 16.58 -6.80
N ARG A 166 -14.63 16.52 -7.80
CA ARG A 166 -14.93 16.01 -9.14
C ARG A 166 -14.09 14.79 -9.44
N ASP A 167 -14.78 13.76 -9.90
CA ASP A 167 -14.12 12.56 -10.42
C ASP A 167 -13.62 12.84 -11.84
N LEU A 168 -12.29 13.00 -11.98
CA LEU A 168 -11.61 13.29 -13.24
C LEU A 168 -10.94 12.03 -13.80
N ALA A 169 -10.68 12.03 -15.10
CA ALA A 169 -9.94 10.95 -15.78
C ALA A 169 -8.43 11.08 -15.55
N GLU A 170 -8.05 11.16 -14.28
CA GLU A 170 -6.67 11.31 -13.79
C GLU A 170 -6.29 10.03 -13.03
N PRO A 171 -5.03 9.56 -13.13
CA PRO A 171 -4.56 8.47 -12.29
C PRO A 171 -4.48 8.90 -10.82
N GLU A 172 -4.95 8.03 -9.94
CA GLU A 172 -4.77 8.18 -8.50
C GLU A 172 -3.39 7.68 -8.07
N PHE A 173 -2.71 8.47 -7.25
CA PHE A 173 -1.37 8.21 -6.74
C PHE A 173 -1.34 8.35 -5.22
N MET A 174 -0.62 7.46 -4.54
CA MET A 174 -0.56 7.47 -3.07
C MET A 174 0.88 7.43 -2.53
N PHE A 175 1.21 8.32 -1.59
CA PHE A 175 2.36 8.17 -0.70
C PHE A 175 1.92 7.96 0.75
N THR A 176 2.60 7.07 1.44
CA THR A 176 2.33 6.76 2.86
C THR A 176 3.64 6.57 3.62
N SER A 177 3.66 6.86 4.92
CA SER A 177 4.88 6.71 5.71
C SER A 177 4.61 6.24 7.13
N SER A 178 5.65 5.69 7.75
CA SER A 178 5.70 5.49 9.20
C SER A 178 4.65 4.49 9.68
N MET A 179 4.45 3.41 8.92
CA MET A 179 3.64 2.27 9.36
C MET A 179 4.33 1.48 10.47
N HIS A 180 5.67 1.51 10.51
CA HIS A 180 6.41 1.24 11.73
C HIS A 180 6.60 2.54 12.50
N GLY A 181 6.12 2.58 13.75
CA GLY A 181 6.06 3.81 14.51
C GLY A 181 7.43 4.41 14.85
N ASP A 182 8.52 3.64 14.78
CA ASP A 182 9.88 4.11 15.06
C ASP A 182 10.71 4.44 13.80
N GLU A 183 10.10 4.39 12.61
CA GLU A 183 10.70 4.71 11.31
C GLU A 183 10.15 6.05 10.79
N ILE A 184 10.70 7.17 11.29
CA ILE A 184 9.98 8.46 11.32
C ILE A 184 10.62 9.52 10.38
N ALA A 185 11.68 9.21 9.63
CA ALA A 185 12.24 10.16 8.66
C ALA A 185 11.19 10.55 7.59
N GLY A 186 10.44 9.56 7.09
CA GLY A 186 9.37 9.77 6.11
C GLY A 186 8.20 10.61 6.64
N TYR A 187 7.92 10.57 7.95
CA TYR A 187 6.86 11.38 8.56
C TYR A 187 7.03 12.88 8.26
N VAL A 188 8.22 13.41 8.50
CA VAL A 188 8.51 14.83 8.26
C VAL A 188 8.69 15.12 6.78
N LEU A 189 9.27 14.17 6.02
CA LEU A 189 9.44 14.31 4.57
C LEU A 189 8.09 14.43 3.84
N MET A 190 7.08 13.64 4.23
CA MET A 190 5.76 13.68 3.64
C MET A 190 5.00 14.96 3.98
N LEU A 191 5.07 15.43 5.24
CA LEU A 191 4.52 16.75 5.61
C LEU A 191 5.15 17.88 4.78
N ARG A 192 6.47 17.80 4.56
CA ARG A 192 7.19 18.78 3.75
C ARG A 192 6.85 18.66 2.26
N PHE A 193 6.60 17.46 1.78
CA PHE A 193 6.24 17.23 0.38
C PHE A 193 4.86 17.81 0.07
N ILE A 194 3.88 17.65 0.99
CA ILE A 194 2.58 18.32 0.90
C ILE A 194 2.77 19.86 0.80
N ASP A 195 3.50 20.46 1.74
CA ASP A 195 3.81 21.91 1.72
C ASP A 195 4.47 22.33 0.39
N TYR A 196 5.39 21.51 -0.13
CA TYR A 196 6.10 21.79 -1.36
C TYR A 196 5.17 21.78 -2.58
N LEU A 197 4.28 20.79 -2.70
CA LEU A 197 3.30 20.72 -3.79
C LEU A 197 2.35 21.94 -3.75
N LEU A 198 1.77 22.22 -2.59
CA LEU A 198 0.79 23.29 -2.41
C LEU A 198 1.41 24.69 -2.62
N SER A 199 2.58 24.94 -2.03
CA SER A 199 3.22 26.26 -2.10
C SER A 199 3.85 26.58 -3.46
N ASN A 200 4.10 25.58 -4.30
CA ASN A 200 4.70 25.76 -5.62
C ASN A 200 3.72 25.58 -6.78
N TYR A 201 2.48 25.15 -6.52
CA TYR A 201 1.42 25.12 -7.53
C TYR A 201 1.19 26.51 -8.16
N GLY A 202 1.07 26.56 -9.49
CA GLY A 202 0.98 27.80 -10.26
C GLY A 202 2.29 28.57 -10.40
N THR A 203 3.37 28.15 -9.74
CA THR A 203 4.69 28.81 -9.80
C THR A 203 5.74 27.96 -10.51
N LEU A 204 5.85 26.67 -10.15
CA LEU A 204 6.75 25.71 -10.80
C LEU A 204 5.97 24.85 -11.78
N GLY A 205 6.39 24.86 -13.05
CA GLY A 205 5.66 24.15 -14.12
C GLY A 205 5.53 22.64 -13.90
N GLU A 206 6.56 22.00 -13.33
CA GLU A 206 6.54 20.57 -13.00
C GLU A 206 5.50 20.25 -11.92
N ILE A 207 5.38 21.09 -10.88
CA ILE A 207 4.43 20.90 -9.78
C ILE A 207 3.00 21.21 -10.24
N THR A 208 2.81 22.27 -11.04
CA THR A 208 1.52 22.54 -11.67
C THR A 208 1.10 21.37 -12.55
N ASN A 209 2.00 20.82 -13.36
CA ASN A 209 1.68 19.68 -14.22
C ASN A 209 1.27 18.44 -13.41
N LEU A 210 1.92 18.15 -12.28
CA LEU A 210 1.53 17.03 -11.43
C LEU A 210 0.13 17.25 -10.83
N VAL A 211 -0.11 18.39 -10.19
CA VAL A 211 -1.39 18.68 -9.53
C VAL A 211 -2.56 18.80 -10.53
N ASP A 212 -2.30 19.23 -11.77
CA ASP A 212 -3.29 19.32 -12.84
C ASP A 212 -3.66 17.96 -13.47
N ASN A 213 -2.85 16.91 -13.26
CA ASN A 213 -2.99 15.64 -14.00
C ASN A 213 -2.94 14.38 -13.14
N VAL A 214 -2.71 14.50 -11.83
CA VAL A 214 -2.62 13.39 -10.88
C VAL A 214 -3.52 13.68 -9.70
N ASP A 215 -4.33 12.70 -9.32
CA ASP A 215 -5.10 12.74 -8.08
C ASP A 215 -4.21 12.22 -6.93
N ILE A 216 -3.71 13.13 -6.10
CA ILE A 216 -2.58 12.89 -5.19
C ILE A 216 -3.06 12.69 -3.75
N TRP A 217 -2.68 11.58 -3.15
CA TRP A 217 -2.99 11.22 -1.76
C TRP A 217 -1.72 11.03 -0.94
N ILE A 218 -1.56 11.78 0.16
CA ILE A 218 -0.36 11.70 1.01
C ILE A 218 -0.74 11.47 2.48
N ASN A 219 -0.29 10.35 3.05
CA ASN A 219 -0.36 10.04 4.47
C ASN A 219 1.06 10.11 5.10
N PRO A 220 1.33 11.08 5.98
CA PRO A 220 2.62 11.14 6.67
C PRO A 220 2.79 10.10 7.79
N LEU A 221 1.70 9.62 8.38
CA LEU A 221 1.74 8.88 9.64
C LEU A 221 0.68 7.76 9.65
N ALA A 222 1.08 6.55 9.25
CA ALA A 222 0.20 5.38 9.18
C ALA A 222 0.04 4.66 10.53
N ASN A 223 1.00 4.79 11.44
CA ASN A 223 0.96 4.18 12.78
C ASN A 223 1.24 5.23 13.87
N PRO A 224 0.28 6.13 14.16
CA PRO A 224 0.44 7.15 15.19
C PRO A 224 0.55 6.54 16.60
N ASP A 225 -0.05 5.37 16.85
CA ASP A 225 0.05 4.68 18.14
C ASP A 225 1.47 4.21 18.44
N GLY A 226 2.15 3.59 17.47
CA GLY A 226 3.55 3.22 17.61
C GLY A 226 4.45 4.45 17.74
N THR A 227 4.18 5.49 16.96
CA THR A 227 4.98 6.73 16.94
C THR A 227 4.92 7.49 18.26
N PHE A 228 3.73 7.56 18.87
CA PHE A 228 3.48 8.27 20.12
C PHE A 228 3.28 7.31 21.32
N ALA A 229 3.88 6.11 21.27
CA ALA A 229 3.83 5.13 22.36
C ALA A 229 4.38 5.68 23.70
N GLY A 230 5.32 6.63 23.64
CA GLY A 230 5.84 7.37 24.80
C GLY A 230 4.96 8.54 25.28
N GLY A 231 3.86 8.82 24.58
CA GLY A 231 2.91 9.90 24.80
C GLY A 231 2.99 11.03 23.75
N ASP A 232 1.87 11.70 23.54
CA ASP A 232 1.61 12.64 22.42
C ASP A 232 2.52 13.88 22.34
N ASN A 233 3.34 14.14 23.37
CA ASN A 233 4.18 15.34 23.44
C ASN A 233 5.51 15.22 22.68
N SER A 234 5.88 14.02 22.24
CA SER A 234 7.16 13.74 21.57
C SER A 234 7.11 12.39 20.87
N VAL A 235 7.89 12.21 19.81
CA VAL A 235 8.16 10.88 19.23
C VAL A 235 9.17 10.07 20.05
N PHE A 236 9.69 10.63 21.15
CA PHE A 236 10.58 9.90 22.06
C PHE A 236 9.89 8.65 22.63
N GLY A 237 10.56 7.51 22.52
CA GLY A 237 10.02 6.24 22.97
C GLY A 237 9.08 5.56 21.98
N ALA A 238 9.01 6.04 20.73
CA ALA A 238 8.34 5.35 19.64
C ALA A 238 8.68 3.85 19.58
N THR A 239 7.70 3.03 19.20
CA THR A 239 7.81 1.58 19.03
C THR A 239 7.54 1.21 17.57
N ARG A 240 8.09 0.08 17.12
CA ARG A 240 7.87 -0.43 15.76
C ARG A 240 6.41 -0.81 15.54
N PHE A 241 5.89 -1.65 16.43
CA PHE A 241 4.57 -2.25 16.30
C PHE A 241 3.44 -1.26 16.57
N ASN A 242 2.20 -1.62 16.20
CA ASN A 242 1.02 -0.86 16.63
C ASN A 242 0.73 -1.04 18.14
N SER A 243 -0.34 -0.43 18.63
CA SER A 243 -0.73 -0.52 20.04
C SER A 243 -1.03 -1.95 20.53
N ASN A 244 -1.28 -2.93 19.66
CA ASN A 244 -1.44 -4.34 20.05
C ASN A 244 -0.16 -5.16 19.97
N GLY A 245 0.98 -4.55 19.63
CA GLY A 245 2.24 -5.26 19.42
C GLY A 245 2.26 -6.05 18.11
N VAL A 246 1.44 -5.70 17.12
CA VAL A 246 1.43 -6.36 15.81
C VAL A 246 2.24 -5.53 14.80
N ASP A 247 3.00 -6.22 13.94
CA ASP A 247 3.71 -5.61 12.83
C ASP A 247 2.73 -5.36 11.68
N LEU A 248 2.40 -4.09 11.44
CA LEU A 248 1.46 -3.73 10.38
C LEU A 248 1.95 -4.19 9.00
N ASN A 249 3.27 -4.29 8.77
CA ASN A 249 3.84 -4.77 7.50
C ASN A 249 4.03 -6.30 7.48
N ARG A 250 3.31 -7.03 8.34
CA ARG A 250 3.14 -8.50 8.30
C ARG A 250 1.67 -8.90 8.36
N ASN A 251 0.77 -7.93 8.46
CA ASN A 251 -0.63 -8.15 8.81
C ASN A 251 -1.57 -8.10 7.60
N TYR A 252 -1.07 -7.88 6.37
CA TYR A 252 -1.90 -7.89 5.16
C TYR A 252 -2.14 -9.31 4.63
N SER A 253 -3.14 -9.48 3.75
CA SER A 253 -3.28 -10.71 2.96
C SER A 253 -2.06 -10.91 2.08
N ASP A 254 -1.56 -12.13 2.04
CA ASP A 254 -0.40 -12.51 1.26
C ASP A 254 -0.80 -13.40 0.06
N PRO A 255 -0.22 -13.20 -1.13
CA PRO A 255 -0.58 -14.00 -2.29
C PRO A 255 -0.01 -15.43 -2.25
N GLU A 256 1.00 -15.73 -1.42
CA GLU A 256 1.47 -17.09 -1.14
C GLU A 256 0.75 -17.71 0.08
N ASP A 257 0.73 -16.96 1.19
CA ASP A 257 0.33 -17.48 2.50
C ASP A 257 -1.14 -17.25 2.87
N GLY A 258 -1.87 -16.46 2.07
CA GLY A 258 -3.28 -16.16 2.27
C GLY A 258 -3.54 -15.11 3.37
N PRO A 259 -4.76 -15.06 3.92
CA PRO A 259 -5.12 -14.09 4.96
C PRO A 259 -4.45 -14.40 6.31
N HIS A 260 -4.06 -13.36 7.05
CA HIS A 260 -3.45 -13.44 8.38
C HIS A 260 -2.17 -14.32 8.45
N PRO A 261 -1.16 -14.08 7.60
CA PRO A 261 0.06 -14.90 7.56
C PRO A 261 0.90 -14.83 8.84
N ASP A 262 0.76 -13.73 9.61
CA ASP A 262 1.36 -13.53 10.93
C ASP A 262 0.58 -14.20 12.08
N GLY A 263 -0.58 -14.80 11.78
CA GLY A 263 -1.47 -15.45 12.76
C GLY A 263 -2.31 -14.48 13.61
N ASN A 264 -2.25 -13.17 13.35
CA ASN A 264 -3.06 -12.18 14.06
C ASN A 264 -4.28 -11.76 13.23
N PRO A 265 -5.40 -11.36 13.87
CA PRO A 265 -6.46 -10.63 13.19
C PRO A 265 -5.93 -9.40 12.47
N TYR A 266 -6.65 -8.92 11.44
CA TYR A 266 -6.34 -7.63 10.87
C TYR A 266 -6.45 -6.55 11.96
N GLN A 267 -5.45 -5.68 12.01
CA GLN A 267 -5.44 -4.54 12.92
C GLN A 267 -6.29 -3.42 12.35
N VAL A 268 -6.80 -2.54 13.21
CA VAL A 268 -7.64 -1.42 12.78
C VAL A 268 -6.91 -0.56 11.74
N GLU A 269 -5.61 -0.32 11.91
CA GLU A 269 -4.82 0.42 10.92
C GLU A 269 -4.81 -0.30 9.56
N THR A 270 -4.54 -1.61 9.57
CA THR A 270 -4.53 -2.45 8.37
C THR A 270 -5.90 -2.47 7.68
N GLU A 271 -7.00 -2.64 8.42
CA GLU A 271 -8.37 -2.60 7.89
C GLU A 271 -8.67 -1.25 7.23
N LEU A 272 -8.35 -0.14 7.90
CA LEU A 272 -8.57 1.20 7.35
C LEU A 272 -7.84 1.42 6.02
N PHE A 273 -6.58 0.97 5.92
CA PHE A 273 -5.83 1.08 4.66
C PHE A 273 -6.32 0.09 3.58
N MET A 274 -6.80 -1.11 3.95
CA MET A 274 -7.38 -2.06 3.00
C MET A 274 -8.71 -1.56 2.43
N ASP A 275 -9.58 -1.00 3.29
CA ASP A 275 -10.85 -0.40 2.90
C ASP A 275 -10.58 0.82 2.00
N PHE A 276 -9.66 1.70 2.42
CA PHE A 276 -9.28 2.87 1.64
C PHE A 276 -8.70 2.48 0.27
N ALA A 277 -7.82 1.48 0.19
CA ALA A 277 -7.31 1.00 -1.09
C ALA A 277 -8.40 0.35 -1.97
N SER A 278 -9.43 -0.26 -1.38
CA SER A 278 -10.53 -0.90 -2.12
C SER A 278 -11.57 0.10 -2.63
N ASP A 279 -11.70 1.25 -1.97
CA ASP A 279 -12.60 2.34 -2.35
C ASP A 279 -11.99 3.28 -3.40
N HIS A 280 -10.71 3.10 -3.71
CA HIS A 280 -9.91 3.91 -4.62
C HIS A 280 -9.32 3.08 -5.77
N ASP A 281 -9.04 3.74 -6.90
CA ASP A 281 -8.44 3.09 -8.07
C ASP A 281 -6.95 3.52 -8.21
N PHE A 282 -6.17 3.37 -7.12
CA PHE A 282 -4.75 3.75 -7.08
C PHE A 282 -3.92 3.04 -8.15
N VAL A 283 -3.27 3.81 -9.01
CA VAL A 283 -2.41 3.28 -10.09
C VAL A 283 -1.01 2.96 -9.57
N MET A 284 -0.45 3.84 -8.74
CA MET A 284 0.93 3.75 -8.26
C MET A 284 1.04 4.31 -6.84
N SER A 285 1.95 3.75 -6.05
CA SER A 285 2.17 4.16 -4.66
C SER A 285 3.60 3.94 -4.20
N ALA A 286 3.96 4.53 -3.06
CA ALA A 286 5.09 4.05 -2.25
C ALA A 286 4.78 4.14 -0.74
N ASN A 287 5.36 3.21 0.02
CA ASN A 287 5.38 3.23 1.48
C ASN A 287 6.80 3.49 2.00
N PHE A 288 6.95 4.48 2.88
CA PHE A 288 8.27 4.92 3.36
C PHE A 288 8.63 4.30 4.72
N HIS A 289 9.87 3.85 4.79
CA HIS A 289 10.46 3.09 5.90
C HIS A 289 11.82 3.66 6.33
N GLY A 290 12.38 3.06 7.39
CA GLY A 290 13.73 3.34 7.85
C GLY A 290 14.42 2.11 8.45
N GLY A 291 15.73 2.06 8.33
CA GLY A 291 16.59 0.94 8.73
C GLY A 291 17.65 0.63 7.68
N SER A 292 17.42 1.04 6.44
CA SER A 292 18.37 0.99 5.32
C SER A 292 18.22 2.24 4.44
N GLU A 293 19.01 2.36 3.38
CA GLU A 293 18.84 3.38 2.34
C GLU A 293 18.78 2.70 0.96
N VAL A 294 17.58 2.25 0.58
CA VAL A 294 17.34 1.43 -0.63
C VAL A 294 15.87 1.55 -1.09
N VAL A 295 15.64 1.46 -2.40
CA VAL A 295 14.31 1.24 -2.97
C VAL A 295 14.09 -0.26 -3.14
N ASN A 296 13.15 -0.80 -2.38
CA ASN A 296 12.73 -2.19 -2.39
C ASN A 296 11.51 -2.36 -3.30
N TYR A 297 11.57 -3.28 -4.28
CA TYR A 297 10.47 -3.53 -5.20
C TYR A 297 9.98 -4.99 -5.17
N PRO A 298 8.74 -5.26 -5.62
CA PRO A 298 8.12 -6.58 -5.54
C PRO A 298 8.89 -7.70 -6.26
N TRP A 299 8.71 -8.95 -5.85
CA TRP A 299 7.92 -9.40 -4.69
C TRP A 299 8.75 -9.46 -3.42
N ASP A 300 8.13 -9.23 -2.27
CA ASP A 300 8.74 -9.54 -0.97
C ASP A 300 8.53 -11.02 -0.59
N THR A 301 7.39 -11.61 -0.94
CA THR A 301 7.00 -12.98 -0.56
C THR A 301 7.56 -14.05 -1.50
N TRP A 302 7.57 -13.78 -2.82
CA TRP A 302 7.88 -14.78 -3.84
C TRP A 302 9.30 -14.73 -4.40
N ALA A 303 9.88 -15.92 -4.61
CA ALA A 303 11.17 -16.08 -5.28
C ALA A 303 11.14 -15.79 -6.78
N LYS A 304 9.96 -15.95 -7.41
CA LYS A 304 9.76 -15.60 -8.82
C LYS A 304 9.72 -14.08 -8.96
N LEU A 305 10.19 -13.57 -10.09
CA LEU A 305 10.09 -12.14 -10.39
C LEU A 305 8.67 -11.76 -10.82
N ALA A 306 8.28 -10.52 -10.58
CA ALA A 306 7.04 -9.96 -11.10
C ALA A 306 7.06 -9.87 -12.63
N ALA A 307 5.89 -9.90 -13.27
CA ALA A 307 5.77 -9.74 -14.73
C ALA A 307 6.47 -8.46 -15.21
N ASP A 308 6.29 -7.37 -14.46
CA ASP A 308 6.83 -6.04 -14.73
C ASP A 308 8.23 -5.80 -14.16
N ASN A 309 9.02 -6.85 -13.88
CA ASN A 309 10.35 -6.71 -13.24
C ASN A 309 11.24 -5.63 -13.86
N ASN A 310 11.31 -5.57 -15.19
CA ASN A 310 12.14 -4.57 -15.86
C ASN A 310 11.63 -3.13 -15.66
N TRP A 311 10.31 -2.95 -15.52
CA TRP A 311 9.73 -1.65 -15.19
C TRP A 311 10.02 -1.30 -13.72
N TRP A 312 9.89 -2.25 -12.80
CA TRP A 312 10.26 -2.08 -11.39
C TRP A 312 11.71 -1.66 -11.19
N GLU A 313 12.63 -2.37 -11.85
CA GLU A 313 14.05 -2.06 -11.83
C GLU A 313 14.31 -0.65 -12.39
N MET A 314 13.66 -0.28 -13.50
CA MET A 314 13.81 1.05 -14.11
C MET A 314 13.39 2.17 -13.17
N VAL A 315 12.16 2.12 -12.62
CA VAL A 315 11.62 3.20 -11.77
C VAL A 315 12.34 3.29 -10.42
N SER A 316 12.71 2.13 -9.84
CA SER A 316 13.49 2.09 -8.61
C SER A 316 14.89 2.64 -8.83
N ARG A 317 15.51 2.32 -9.96
CA ARG A 317 16.83 2.82 -10.34
C ARG A 317 16.80 4.32 -10.61
N GLU A 318 15.77 4.83 -11.28
CA GLU A 318 15.60 6.26 -11.52
C GLU A 318 15.50 7.05 -10.20
N TYR A 319 14.73 6.55 -9.23
CA TYR A 319 14.61 7.18 -7.92
C TYR A 319 16.00 7.34 -7.29
N ALA A 320 16.75 6.25 -7.18
CA ALA A 320 18.03 6.24 -6.50
C ALA A 320 19.15 6.93 -7.30
N ASP A 321 19.13 6.86 -8.64
CA ASP A 321 20.06 7.62 -9.49
C ASP A 321 19.84 9.12 -9.34
N THR A 322 18.58 9.57 -9.29
CA THR A 322 18.23 10.97 -9.05
C THR A 322 18.74 11.42 -7.68
N VAL A 323 18.61 10.58 -6.65
CA VAL A 323 19.19 10.82 -5.34
C VAL A 323 20.72 11.00 -5.42
N HIS A 324 21.42 10.12 -6.17
CA HIS A 324 22.88 10.13 -6.28
C HIS A 324 23.43 11.40 -6.95
N LEU A 325 22.65 12.07 -7.79
CA LEU A 325 23.02 13.38 -8.35
C LEU A 325 23.17 14.46 -7.27
N TYR A 326 22.47 14.32 -6.15
CA TYR A 326 22.50 15.27 -5.03
C TYR A 326 23.32 14.77 -3.84
N ASN A 327 23.47 13.45 -3.70
CA ASN A 327 24.42 12.84 -2.77
C ASN A 327 24.80 11.42 -3.22
N ALA A 328 25.98 11.28 -3.83
CA ALA A 328 26.49 10.01 -4.34
C ALA A 328 26.80 8.93 -3.27
N ASN A 329 26.74 9.27 -1.97
CA ASN A 329 26.97 8.32 -0.88
C ASN A 329 25.68 7.95 -0.12
N TYR A 330 24.55 8.53 -0.48
CA TYR A 330 23.26 8.26 0.16
C TYR A 330 22.43 7.33 -0.72
N MET A 331 21.66 6.42 -0.13
CA MET A 331 20.92 5.38 -0.87
C MET A 331 21.84 4.46 -1.68
N THR A 332 22.87 3.93 -1.03
CA THR A 332 23.89 3.06 -1.66
C THR A 332 23.88 1.63 -1.13
N ASP A 333 22.92 1.27 -0.27
CA ASP A 333 22.80 -0.08 0.27
C ASP A 333 22.44 -1.10 -0.83
N LEU A 334 22.79 -2.37 -0.62
CA LEU A 334 22.49 -3.49 -1.53
C LEU A 334 23.00 -3.26 -2.96
N ASP A 335 22.17 -3.35 -4.00
CA ASP A 335 22.56 -3.14 -5.39
C ASP A 335 22.56 -1.64 -5.74
N ASN A 336 23.43 -0.90 -5.06
CA ASN A 336 23.58 0.54 -5.20
C ASN A 336 22.26 1.31 -5.01
N GLY A 337 21.49 0.99 -3.98
CA GLY A 337 20.25 1.68 -3.64
C GLY A 337 18.98 1.08 -4.22
N VAL A 338 19.03 -0.11 -4.82
CA VAL A 338 17.85 -0.84 -5.30
C VAL A 338 17.91 -2.31 -4.90
N THR A 339 16.76 -2.93 -4.63
CA THR A 339 16.69 -4.39 -4.37
C THR A 339 15.31 -4.97 -4.67
N ASN A 340 15.26 -6.24 -5.08
CA ASN A 340 14.03 -7.04 -5.00
C ASN A 340 13.84 -7.53 -3.57
N GLY A 341 12.62 -7.43 -3.04
CA GLY A 341 12.31 -7.79 -1.65
C GLY A 341 12.72 -9.21 -1.27
N TYR A 342 12.29 -10.21 -2.03
CA TYR A 342 12.61 -11.60 -1.75
C TYR A 342 14.13 -11.87 -1.75
N GLN A 343 14.87 -11.21 -2.64
CA GLN A 343 16.33 -11.32 -2.71
C GLN A 343 17.01 -10.71 -1.47
N TRP A 344 16.46 -9.64 -0.91
CA TRP A 344 16.95 -9.05 0.34
C TRP A 344 16.65 -9.96 1.54
N TYR A 345 15.36 -10.17 1.84
CA TYR A 345 14.84 -11.17 2.78
C TYR A 345 13.32 -11.29 2.60
N THR A 346 12.76 -12.47 2.88
CA THR A 346 11.33 -12.69 2.60
C THR A 346 10.42 -11.99 3.60
N ILE A 347 9.26 -11.56 3.13
CA ILE A 347 8.21 -11.01 3.98
C ILE A 347 6.90 -11.62 3.55
N SER A 348 6.16 -12.21 4.49
CA SER A 348 4.77 -12.59 4.30
C SER A 348 3.86 -11.51 4.88
N GLY A 349 2.79 -11.16 4.18
CA GLY A 349 1.78 -10.20 4.65
C GLY A 349 2.23 -8.75 4.64
N GLY A 350 3.19 -8.43 3.76
CA GLY A 350 3.63 -7.07 3.50
C GLY A 350 2.58 -6.26 2.73
N ARG A 351 2.48 -4.97 3.00
CA ARG A 351 1.56 -4.08 2.30
C ARG A 351 1.92 -3.92 0.82
N GLN A 352 3.21 -3.88 0.50
CA GLN A 352 3.70 -3.76 -0.87
C GLN A 352 3.10 -4.85 -1.77
N ASP A 353 3.27 -6.12 -1.40
CA ASP A 353 2.75 -7.23 -2.18
C ASP A 353 1.21 -7.26 -2.21
N TYR A 354 0.56 -6.82 -1.12
CA TYR A 354 -0.90 -6.68 -1.08
C TYR A 354 -1.42 -5.68 -2.13
N MET A 355 -0.84 -4.48 -2.17
CA MET A 355 -1.23 -3.43 -3.12
C MET A 355 -1.00 -3.88 -4.57
N ASN A 356 0.13 -4.54 -4.83
CA ASN A 356 0.48 -5.02 -6.17
C ASN A 356 -0.41 -6.16 -6.67
N TYR A 357 -0.71 -7.13 -5.82
CA TYR A 357 -1.44 -8.33 -6.22
C TYR A 357 -2.97 -8.16 -6.12
N PHE A 358 -3.48 -7.62 -5.01
CA PHE A 358 -4.93 -7.57 -4.78
C PHE A 358 -5.58 -6.26 -5.21
N GLN A 359 -4.83 -5.16 -5.22
CA GLN A 359 -5.35 -3.83 -5.58
C GLN A 359 -4.91 -3.37 -6.98
N HIS A 360 -4.07 -4.16 -7.67
CA HIS A 360 -3.47 -3.81 -8.96
C HIS A 360 -2.72 -2.46 -8.95
N CYS A 361 -2.33 -1.99 -7.77
CA CYS A 361 -1.64 -0.74 -7.54
C CYS A 361 -0.13 -0.99 -7.49
N ARG A 362 0.64 -0.24 -8.28
CA ARG A 362 2.09 -0.39 -8.32
C ARG A 362 2.76 0.28 -7.12
N GLU A 363 2.94 -0.46 -6.03
CA GLU A 363 3.59 0.02 -4.81
C GLU A 363 5.04 -0.49 -4.66
N VAL A 364 5.96 0.39 -4.25
CA VAL A 364 7.30 0.04 -3.75
C VAL A 364 7.46 0.44 -2.29
N THR A 365 8.45 -0.16 -1.61
CA THR A 365 8.91 0.26 -0.29
C THR A 365 10.20 1.08 -0.42
N ILE A 366 10.23 2.29 0.17
CA ILE A 366 11.40 3.17 0.10
C ILE A 366 11.99 3.34 1.51
N GLU A 367 13.18 2.80 1.71
CA GLU A 367 13.97 2.94 2.94
C GLU A 367 14.78 4.24 2.88
N LEU A 368 14.41 5.21 3.70
CA LEU A 368 14.95 6.58 3.62
C LEU A 368 16.21 6.80 4.45
N SER A 369 16.46 5.99 5.48
CA SER A 369 17.53 6.27 6.43
C SER A 369 18.02 5.01 7.13
N THR A 370 19.33 4.82 7.18
CA THR A 370 19.97 3.72 7.94
C THR A 370 19.65 3.76 9.44
N THR A 371 19.38 4.95 9.99
CA THR A 371 18.89 5.13 11.36
C THR A 371 17.37 5.29 11.31
N LYS A 372 16.63 4.45 12.05
CA LYS A 372 15.15 4.48 12.05
C LYS A 372 14.57 5.80 12.60
N LEU A 373 15.17 6.31 13.67
CA LEU A 373 14.88 7.61 14.26
C LEU A 373 16.12 8.52 14.18
N PRO A 374 16.37 9.17 13.03
CA PRO A 374 17.52 10.07 12.90
C PRO A 374 17.32 11.36 13.71
N PRO A 375 18.38 12.06 14.11
CA PRO A 375 18.26 13.38 14.75
C PRO A 375 17.54 14.40 13.85
N GLY A 376 16.72 15.27 14.45
CA GLY A 376 15.91 16.24 13.68
C GLY A 376 16.72 17.15 12.73
N ASN A 377 17.96 17.49 13.10
CA ASN A 377 18.83 18.32 12.27
C ASN A 377 19.31 17.64 10.96
N GLN A 378 19.08 16.33 10.79
CA GLN A 378 19.38 15.60 9.55
C GLN A 378 18.21 15.63 8.55
N LEU A 379 16.98 15.86 9.01
CA LEU A 379 15.77 15.84 8.18
C LEU A 379 15.83 16.79 6.96
N PRO A 380 16.38 18.02 7.06
CA PRO A 380 16.54 18.87 5.89
C PRO A 380 17.45 18.27 4.81
N SER A 381 18.43 17.45 5.20
CA SER A 381 19.33 16.78 4.24
C SER A 381 18.59 15.69 3.49
N PHE A 382 17.81 14.84 4.18
CA PHE A 382 16.99 13.82 3.52
C PHE A 382 16.02 14.45 2.51
N TRP A 383 15.42 15.58 2.82
CA TRP A 383 14.62 16.33 1.85
C TRP A 383 15.43 16.72 0.61
N ILE A 384 16.58 17.37 0.79
CA ILE A 384 17.42 17.86 -0.32
C ILE A 384 17.85 16.72 -1.25
N TYR A 385 18.06 15.53 -0.70
CA TYR A 385 18.44 14.35 -1.46
C TYR A 385 17.26 13.76 -2.24
N ASN A 386 16.07 13.68 -1.63
CA ASN A 386 14.96 12.88 -2.14
C ASN A 386 13.91 13.65 -2.94
N TYR A 387 13.69 14.94 -2.71
CA TYR A 387 12.45 15.58 -3.17
C TYR A 387 12.24 15.52 -4.69
N ARG A 388 13.32 15.49 -5.48
CA ARG A 388 13.24 15.34 -6.94
C ARG A 388 12.91 13.90 -7.34
N SER A 389 13.43 12.93 -6.61
CA SER A 389 13.04 11.53 -6.80
C SER A 389 11.57 11.29 -6.43
N LEU A 390 11.05 11.99 -5.41
CA LEU A 390 9.61 11.96 -5.09
C LEU A 390 8.76 12.49 -6.25
N ILE A 391 9.18 13.59 -6.88
CA ILE A 391 8.51 14.20 -8.04
C ILE A 391 8.58 13.26 -9.24
N ASN A 392 9.77 12.78 -9.61
CA ASN A 392 9.96 11.90 -10.76
C ASN A 392 9.18 10.59 -10.60
N TYR A 393 9.22 9.98 -9.41
CA TYR A 393 8.48 8.75 -9.12
C TYR A 393 6.96 8.95 -9.21
N MET A 394 6.46 10.10 -8.75
CA MET A 394 5.04 10.44 -8.92
C MET A 394 4.69 10.70 -10.39
N GLU A 395 5.55 11.38 -11.15
CA GLU A 395 5.33 11.68 -12.57
C GLU A 395 5.21 10.41 -13.42
N GLU A 396 5.88 9.32 -13.04
CA GLU A 396 5.81 8.04 -13.75
C GLU A 396 4.39 7.46 -13.84
N VAL A 397 3.48 7.84 -12.94
CA VAL A 397 2.06 7.43 -13.02
C VAL A 397 1.35 7.92 -14.29
N LEU A 398 1.92 8.94 -14.96
CA LEU A 398 1.40 9.51 -16.21
C LEU A 398 1.89 8.78 -17.47
N ASN A 399 2.86 7.87 -17.34
CA ASN A 399 3.53 7.19 -18.45
C ASN A 399 2.94 5.80 -18.73
N GLY A 400 3.53 5.09 -19.71
CA GLY A 400 3.07 3.77 -20.13
C GLY A 400 1.82 3.85 -21.02
N LEU A 401 0.95 2.85 -20.93
CA LEU A 401 -0.28 2.79 -21.71
C LEU A 401 -1.45 3.38 -20.92
N LYS A 402 -2.20 4.29 -21.53
CA LYS A 402 -3.42 4.84 -20.93
C LYS A 402 -4.52 5.11 -21.95
N GLY A 403 -5.73 5.32 -21.50
CA GLY A 403 -6.86 5.72 -22.34
C GLY A 403 -8.19 5.46 -21.68
N VAL A 404 -9.26 5.48 -22.46
CA VAL A 404 -10.61 5.14 -21.97
C VAL A 404 -11.21 3.91 -22.65
N VAL A 405 -11.98 3.12 -21.89
CA VAL A 405 -12.75 1.98 -22.42
C VAL A 405 -14.24 2.29 -22.38
N THR A 406 -14.89 2.22 -23.55
CA THR A 406 -16.31 2.51 -23.71
C THR A 406 -17.04 1.43 -24.51
N ASN A 407 -18.36 1.42 -24.43
CA ASN A 407 -19.24 0.55 -25.20
C ASN A 407 -19.49 1.16 -26.59
N ALA A 408 -19.21 0.41 -27.66
CA ALA A 408 -19.34 0.87 -29.04
C ALA A 408 -20.77 1.26 -29.46
N SER A 409 -21.80 0.73 -28.77
CA SER A 409 -23.21 0.96 -29.11
C SER A 409 -23.78 2.25 -28.52
N ASN A 410 -23.45 2.57 -27.26
CA ASN A 410 -24.03 3.72 -26.52
C ASN A 410 -23.00 4.71 -25.97
N GLY A 411 -21.70 4.40 -26.03
CA GLY A 411 -20.64 5.27 -25.51
C GLY A 411 -20.52 5.27 -23.98
N ASN A 412 -21.27 4.44 -23.24
CA ASN A 412 -21.09 4.31 -21.80
C ASN A 412 -19.73 3.69 -21.48
N THR A 413 -19.19 4.03 -20.31
CA THR A 413 -17.92 3.49 -19.80
C THR A 413 -18.05 2.00 -19.52
N VAL A 414 -16.96 1.26 -19.68
CA VAL A 414 -16.90 -0.18 -19.40
C VAL A 414 -15.76 -0.43 -18.45
N LYS A 415 -16.04 -1.11 -17.32
CA LYS A 415 -14.99 -1.67 -16.44
C LYS A 415 -14.46 -2.94 -17.11
N ALA A 416 -13.32 -2.81 -17.76
CA ALA A 416 -12.69 -3.85 -18.58
C ALA A 416 -11.31 -4.17 -18.03
N LYS A 417 -10.96 -5.45 -18.04
CA LYS A 417 -9.61 -5.92 -17.80
C LYS A 417 -8.74 -5.55 -18.99
N VAL A 418 -7.60 -4.91 -18.73
CA VAL A 418 -6.59 -4.52 -19.71
C VAL A 418 -5.30 -5.26 -19.41
N PHE A 419 -4.86 -6.10 -20.35
CA PHE A 419 -3.69 -6.95 -20.13
C PHE A 419 -2.85 -7.14 -21.39
N ALA A 420 -1.54 -7.28 -21.20
CA ALA A 420 -0.57 -7.64 -22.22
C ALA A 420 -0.47 -9.16 -22.37
N ASP A 421 -0.85 -9.68 -23.54
CA ASP A 421 -0.86 -11.12 -23.83
C ASP A 421 0.55 -11.71 -23.69
N SER A 422 0.66 -12.84 -23.01
CA SER A 422 1.93 -13.54 -22.74
C SER A 422 2.96 -12.78 -21.88
N HIS A 423 2.58 -11.61 -21.35
CA HIS A 423 3.36 -10.85 -20.38
C HIS A 423 2.70 -10.88 -19.01
N ASP A 424 1.42 -10.50 -18.93
CA ASP A 424 0.73 -10.39 -17.65
C ASP A 424 0.47 -11.75 -16.99
N ILE A 425 0.91 -11.86 -15.74
CA ILE A 425 0.76 -13.00 -14.83
C ILE A 425 0.58 -12.49 -13.40
N ASP A 426 0.09 -13.33 -12.49
CA ASP A 426 0.05 -13.01 -11.06
C ASP A 426 -0.59 -11.64 -10.75
N GLU A 427 -1.77 -11.40 -11.32
CA GLU A 427 -2.56 -10.16 -11.14
C GLU A 427 -1.88 -8.87 -11.63
N SER A 428 -0.85 -8.95 -12.49
CA SER A 428 -0.17 -7.78 -13.06
C SER A 428 -0.99 -6.99 -14.10
N PHE A 429 -2.19 -7.43 -14.45
CA PHE A 429 -3.08 -6.66 -15.32
C PHE A 429 -3.75 -5.51 -14.54
N VAL A 430 -4.47 -4.64 -15.24
CA VAL A 430 -5.25 -3.55 -14.61
C VAL A 430 -6.71 -3.58 -15.08
N TYR A 431 -7.55 -2.79 -14.44
CA TYR A 431 -8.92 -2.52 -14.90
C TYR A 431 -9.08 -1.06 -15.30
N SER A 432 -9.95 -0.80 -16.28
CA SER A 432 -10.50 0.53 -16.45
C SER A 432 -11.48 0.87 -15.31
N ARG A 433 -11.43 2.12 -14.87
CA ARG A 433 -12.31 2.68 -13.86
C ARG A 433 -13.75 2.70 -14.36
N ALA A 434 -14.67 2.42 -13.45
CA ALA A 434 -16.08 2.32 -13.81
C ALA A 434 -16.71 3.66 -14.17
N SER A 435 -16.33 4.73 -13.47
CA SER A 435 -16.96 6.05 -13.53
C SER A 435 -16.71 6.78 -14.85
N ASP A 436 -15.50 6.65 -15.39
CA ASP A 436 -15.03 7.38 -16.56
C ASP A 436 -14.40 6.50 -17.66
N GLY A 437 -14.18 5.21 -17.38
CA GLY A 437 -13.55 4.28 -18.31
C GLY A 437 -12.04 4.41 -18.38
N ASN A 438 -11.42 5.30 -17.60
CA ASN A 438 -9.98 5.57 -17.63
C ASN A 438 -9.20 4.33 -17.17
N TYR A 439 -8.07 4.05 -17.80
CA TYR A 439 -7.15 3.02 -17.36
C TYR A 439 -5.71 3.50 -17.53
N ASN A 440 -4.83 3.01 -16.66
CA ASN A 440 -3.40 3.27 -16.72
C ASN A 440 -2.67 1.94 -16.48
N ARG A 441 -1.80 1.56 -17.42
CA ARG A 441 -0.99 0.34 -17.38
C ARG A 441 0.46 0.70 -17.60
N LEU A 442 1.21 0.76 -16.51
CA LEU A 442 2.63 1.13 -16.49
C LEU A 442 3.47 -0.04 -17.01
N LEU A 443 4.23 0.17 -18.09
CA LEU A 443 4.98 -0.88 -18.79
C LEU A 443 6.35 -0.33 -19.19
N LYS A 444 7.37 -1.20 -19.15
CA LYS A 444 8.68 -0.92 -19.73
C LYS A 444 8.56 -0.73 -21.25
N GLU A 445 9.45 0.06 -21.85
CA GLU A 445 9.54 0.19 -23.31
C GLU A 445 9.49 -1.18 -24.01
N GLY A 446 8.74 -1.25 -25.10
CA GLY A 446 8.56 -2.50 -25.83
C GLY A 446 7.36 -2.48 -26.75
N THR A 447 7.15 -3.61 -27.42
CA THR A 447 5.95 -3.85 -28.23
C THR A 447 5.11 -4.94 -27.58
N TYR A 448 3.86 -4.62 -27.27
CA TYR A 448 2.95 -5.52 -26.57
C TYR A 448 1.70 -5.82 -27.43
N SER A 449 1.19 -7.05 -27.30
CA SER A 449 -0.17 -7.38 -27.72
C SER A 449 -1.09 -7.10 -26.55
N ILE A 450 -1.97 -6.09 -26.66
CA ILE A 450 -2.84 -5.66 -25.55
C ILE A 450 -4.27 -6.12 -25.83
N THR A 451 -4.86 -6.85 -24.88
CA THR A 451 -6.25 -7.30 -24.93
C THR A 451 -7.10 -6.59 -23.89
N PHE A 452 -8.28 -6.14 -24.32
CA PHE A 452 -9.33 -5.56 -23.50
C PHE A 452 -10.48 -6.58 -23.40
N SER A 453 -10.84 -6.97 -22.17
CA SER A 453 -11.88 -7.97 -21.92
C SER A 453 -12.86 -7.51 -20.85
N ALA A 454 -14.15 -7.70 -21.10
CA ALA A 454 -15.20 -7.41 -20.14
C ALA A 454 -16.35 -8.41 -20.33
N LEU A 455 -16.94 -8.88 -19.21
CA LEU A 455 -18.07 -9.80 -19.28
C LEU A 455 -19.22 -9.17 -20.07
N GLY A 456 -19.72 -9.88 -21.08
CA GLY A 456 -20.80 -9.39 -21.94
C GLY A 456 -20.34 -8.65 -23.20
N TYR A 457 -19.03 -8.51 -23.42
CA TYR A 457 -18.42 -7.91 -24.61
C TYR A 457 -17.56 -8.93 -25.37
N TYR A 458 -17.29 -8.66 -26.65
CA TYR A 458 -16.24 -9.34 -27.38
C TYR A 458 -14.88 -8.77 -26.97
N ASP A 459 -13.91 -9.64 -26.71
CA ASP A 459 -12.54 -9.22 -26.45
C ASP A 459 -11.97 -8.49 -27.68
N LYS A 460 -11.15 -7.47 -27.43
CA LYS A 460 -10.51 -6.68 -28.47
C LYS A 460 -9.00 -6.62 -28.23
N THR A 461 -8.24 -7.12 -29.19
CA THR A 461 -6.77 -7.23 -29.11
C THR A 461 -6.09 -6.30 -30.11
N PHE A 462 -5.06 -5.60 -29.63
CA PHE A 462 -4.17 -4.75 -30.42
C PHE A 462 -2.77 -5.37 -30.40
N PRO A 463 -2.32 -6.03 -31.49
CA PRO A 463 -1.17 -6.95 -31.43
C PRO A 463 0.22 -6.28 -31.39
N ALA A 464 0.30 -4.95 -31.51
CA ALA A 464 1.57 -4.24 -31.66
C ALA A 464 1.53 -2.81 -31.11
N VAL A 465 1.09 -2.66 -29.85
CA VAL A 465 1.12 -1.37 -29.14
C VAL A 465 2.57 -1.08 -28.75
N GLN A 466 3.09 0.07 -29.18
CA GLN A 466 4.44 0.53 -28.87
C GLN A 466 4.40 1.34 -27.58
N ILE A 467 5.24 0.97 -26.61
CA ILE A 467 5.46 1.71 -25.37
C ILE A 467 6.90 2.20 -25.37
N SER A 468 7.12 3.43 -24.91
CA SER A 468 8.45 4.02 -24.70
C SER A 468 8.57 4.40 -23.23
N ASP A 469 9.75 4.23 -22.65
CA ASP A 469 10.01 4.67 -21.27
C ASP A 469 9.75 6.17 -21.12
N PHE A 470 9.20 6.55 -19.97
CA PHE A 470 8.96 7.96 -19.60
C PHE A 470 8.06 8.72 -20.60
N GLN A 471 7.21 7.98 -21.33
CA GLN A 471 6.26 8.54 -22.27
C GLN A 471 4.89 7.87 -22.12
N SER A 472 3.84 8.64 -22.40
CA SER A 472 2.49 8.12 -22.50
C SER A 472 2.15 7.65 -23.91
N THR A 473 1.50 6.50 -23.97
CA THR A 473 0.86 5.97 -25.19
C THR A 473 -0.64 5.95 -24.95
N ILE A 474 -1.38 6.74 -25.72
CA ILE A 474 -2.84 6.85 -25.60
C ILE A 474 -3.51 5.83 -26.54
N LEU A 475 -4.37 4.99 -25.98
CA LEU A 475 -5.19 4.02 -26.72
C LEU A 475 -6.61 3.98 -26.16
N ASP A 476 -7.51 4.75 -26.79
CA ASP A 476 -8.93 4.69 -26.48
C ASP A 476 -9.61 3.50 -27.20
N VAL A 477 -10.45 2.78 -26.47
CA VAL A 477 -11.03 1.52 -26.94
C VAL A 477 -12.55 1.52 -26.80
N GLN A 478 -13.21 1.18 -27.90
CA GLN A 478 -14.62 0.80 -27.89
C GLN A 478 -14.76 -0.72 -27.97
N LEU A 479 -15.49 -1.32 -27.03
CA LEU A 479 -15.83 -2.74 -26.98
C LEU A 479 -17.24 -2.99 -27.54
N ASP A 480 -17.36 -4.02 -28.37
CA ASP A 480 -18.63 -4.44 -28.95
C ASP A 480 -19.39 -5.37 -28.00
N PRO A 481 -20.64 -5.06 -27.62
CA PRO A 481 -21.42 -5.95 -26.77
C PRO A 481 -21.80 -7.24 -27.51
N LEU A 482 -21.83 -8.37 -26.79
CA LEU A 482 -22.19 -9.70 -27.34
C LEU A 482 -23.64 -9.77 -27.86
N VAL A 483 -24.51 -8.85 -27.43
CA VAL A 483 -25.92 -8.77 -27.85
C VAL A 483 -26.23 -7.31 -28.14
N SER A 484 -26.64 -7.01 -29.38
CA SER A 484 -27.17 -5.71 -29.76
C SER A 484 -28.69 -5.72 -29.66
N VAL A 485 -29.24 -4.98 -28.71
CA VAL A 485 -30.64 -4.52 -28.80
C VAL A 485 -30.61 -3.23 -29.62
N GLY A 486 -31.58 -3.07 -30.53
CA GLY A 486 -31.73 -1.81 -31.25
C GLY A 486 -32.05 -0.68 -30.25
N GLU A 487 -31.03 0.07 -29.85
CA GLU A 487 -31.16 1.17 -28.91
C GLU A 487 -31.94 2.31 -29.60
N THR A 488 -33.02 2.75 -28.97
CA THR A 488 -33.74 3.96 -29.40
C THR A 488 -33.05 5.17 -28.77
N ASN A 489 -32.30 5.94 -29.54
CA ASN A 489 -31.42 7.01 -29.02
C ASN A 489 -32.12 8.36 -28.81
N ASN A 490 -33.32 8.39 -28.20
CA ASN A 490 -34.01 9.66 -27.96
C ASN A 490 -33.65 10.31 -26.61
N ILE A 491 -33.08 9.54 -25.66
CA ILE A 491 -32.44 10.04 -24.44
C ILE A 491 -31.13 9.27 -24.20
N THR A 492 -30.19 9.88 -23.49
CA THR A 492 -28.94 9.24 -23.06
C THR A 492 -28.88 9.15 -21.54
N ALA A 493 -28.33 8.05 -21.01
CA ALA A 493 -28.03 7.88 -19.59
C ALA A 493 -26.71 7.11 -19.46
N LYS A 494 -25.86 7.52 -18.50
CA LYS A 494 -24.67 6.77 -18.12
C LYS A 494 -25.04 5.71 -17.10
N ILE A 495 -24.67 4.45 -17.36
CA ILE A 495 -24.87 3.31 -16.46
C ILE A 495 -23.53 2.69 -16.13
N TYR A 496 -23.12 2.75 -14.86
CA TYR A 496 -21.82 2.24 -14.40
C TYR A 496 -21.83 1.86 -12.90
N PRO A 497 -20.97 0.92 -12.43
CA PRO A 497 -20.15 0.04 -13.24
C PRO A 497 -21.01 -0.89 -14.10
N ASN A 498 -20.52 -1.25 -15.27
CA ASN A 498 -21.10 -2.32 -16.08
C ASN A 498 -19.95 -3.08 -16.75
N PRO A 499 -19.68 -4.35 -16.36
CA PRO A 499 -20.42 -5.19 -15.40
C PRO A 499 -20.47 -4.66 -13.95
N THR A 500 -21.42 -5.12 -13.14
CA THR A 500 -21.59 -4.76 -11.70
C THR A 500 -21.80 -6.00 -10.83
N THR A 501 -21.67 -5.85 -9.51
CA THR A 501 -22.03 -6.88 -8.51
C THR A 501 -23.26 -6.43 -7.71
N ASP A 502 -23.12 -5.41 -6.84
CA ASP A 502 -24.18 -5.05 -5.89
C ASP A 502 -24.93 -3.75 -6.20
N VAL A 503 -24.30 -2.80 -6.90
CA VAL A 503 -24.88 -1.47 -7.13
C VAL A 503 -24.53 -0.98 -8.52
N VAL A 504 -25.49 -0.37 -9.20
CA VAL A 504 -25.24 0.37 -10.44
C VAL A 504 -25.75 1.81 -10.32
N ASN A 505 -24.92 2.76 -10.71
CA ASN A 505 -25.26 4.17 -10.85
C ASN A 505 -25.93 4.40 -12.20
N VAL A 506 -27.01 5.16 -12.19
CA VAL A 506 -27.69 5.66 -13.39
C VAL A 506 -27.65 7.18 -13.33
N SER A 507 -26.90 7.79 -14.25
CA SER A 507 -26.73 9.24 -14.33
C SER A 507 -27.38 9.80 -15.58
N PHE A 508 -28.21 10.82 -15.39
CA PHE A 508 -28.99 11.48 -16.42
C PHE A 508 -28.40 12.86 -16.75
N PRO A 509 -28.26 13.20 -18.04
CA PRO A 509 -27.66 14.47 -18.46
C PRO A 509 -28.54 15.68 -18.12
N ILE A 510 -29.85 15.48 -17.95
CA ILE A 510 -30.83 16.54 -17.72
C ILE A 510 -31.72 16.12 -16.54
N LYS A 511 -32.15 17.08 -15.73
CA LYS A 511 -33.13 16.82 -14.67
C LYS A 511 -34.52 16.65 -15.29
N ASP A 512 -35.13 15.49 -15.08
CA ASP A 512 -36.49 15.12 -15.49
C ASP A 512 -37.00 13.99 -14.58
N VAL A 513 -38.27 13.62 -14.73
CA VAL A 513 -38.82 12.41 -14.11
C VAL A 513 -38.55 11.22 -15.02
N TYR A 514 -37.83 10.23 -14.49
CA TYR A 514 -37.50 9.00 -15.20
C TYR A 514 -38.18 7.78 -14.58
N HIS A 515 -38.72 6.91 -15.43
CA HIS A 515 -39.25 5.60 -15.08
C HIS A 515 -38.23 4.53 -15.48
N LEU A 516 -37.60 3.90 -14.50
CA LEU A 516 -36.64 2.83 -14.67
C LEU A 516 -37.33 1.48 -14.47
N SER A 517 -36.94 0.49 -15.26
CA SER A 517 -37.34 -0.90 -15.08
C SER A 517 -36.16 -1.82 -15.34
N LEU A 518 -35.86 -2.68 -14.37
CA LEU A 518 -34.89 -3.76 -14.52
C LEU A 518 -35.64 -5.01 -14.99
N ILE A 519 -35.20 -5.58 -16.10
CA ILE A 519 -35.88 -6.66 -16.80
C ILE A 519 -34.90 -7.84 -16.95
N ASP A 520 -35.35 -9.05 -16.63
CA ASP A 520 -34.55 -10.27 -16.83
C ASP A 520 -34.48 -10.69 -18.31
N ASN A 521 -33.64 -11.66 -18.63
CA ASN A 521 -33.48 -12.19 -19.98
C ASN A 521 -34.73 -12.90 -20.55
N ARG A 522 -35.79 -13.10 -19.76
CA ARG A 522 -37.10 -13.62 -20.20
C ARG A 522 -38.13 -12.52 -20.41
N GLY A 523 -37.74 -11.25 -20.23
CA GLY A 523 -38.64 -10.10 -20.36
C GLY A 523 -39.47 -9.82 -19.10
N LYS A 524 -39.19 -10.48 -17.96
CA LYS A 524 -39.89 -10.21 -16.70
C LYS A 524 -39.28 -8.99 -16.02
N THR A 525 -40.10 -7.97 -15.75
CA THR A 525 -39.70 -6.86 -14.89
C THR A 525 -39.49 -7.35 -13.46
N LEU A 526 -38.28 -7.15 -12.95
CA LEU A 526 -37.88 -7.51 -11.59
C LEU A 526 -37.98 -6.32 -10.64
N LEU A 527 -37.64 -5.13 -11.14
CA LEU A 527 -37.70 -3.88 -10.38
C LEU A 527 -38.26 -2.77 -11.27
N SER A 528 -39.07 -1.89 -10.70
CA SER A 528 -39.57 -0.69 -11.35
C SER A 528 -39.54 0.48 -10.38
N LYS A 529 -39.02 1.63 -10.80
CA LYS A 529 -38.82 2.81 -9.95
C LYS A 529 -39.03 4.08 -10.76
N THR A 530 -39.68 5.07 -10.16
CA THR A 530 -39.69 6.45 -10.67
C THR A 530 -38.67 7.27 -9.88
N VAL A 531 -37.85 8.05 -10.57
CA VAL A 531 -36.82 8.92 -9.98
C VAL A 531 -36.95 10.34 -10.54
N ASP A 532 -36.65 11.34 -9.71
CA ASP A 532 -36.64 12.78 -10.03
C ASP A 532 -35.31 13.40 -9.57
N GLU A 533 -34.23 12.69 -9.86
CA GLU A 533 -32.87 13.09 -9.54
C GLU A 533 -31.96 12.74 -10.72
N GLN A 534 -30.88 13.50 -10.89
CA GLN A 534 -29.94 13.28 -11.99
C GLN A 534 -29.05 12.06 -11.77
N ASN A 535 -28.84 11.63 -10.52
CA ASN A 535 -28.01 10.48 -10.18
C ASN A 535 -28.80 9.55 -9.27
N TYR A 536 -29.05 8.33 -9.73
CA TYR A 536 -29.76 7.32 -8.97
C TYR A 536 -28.88 6.08 -8.78
N LYS A 537 -28.81 5.57 -7.54
CA LYS A 537 -28.14 4.30 -7.22
C LYS A 537 -29.17 3.17 -7.17
N MET A 538 -29.06 2.21 -8.09
CA MET A 538 -29.88 1.02 -8.10
C MET A 538 -29.17 -0.09 -7.33
N ASN A 539 -29.77 -0.55 -6.23
CA ASN A 539 -29.29 -1.69 -5.45
C ASN A 539 -29.71 -3.00 -6.12
N LEU A 540 -28.72 -3.85 -6.37
CA LEU A 540 -28.78 -5.15 -7.02
C LEU A 540 -28.24 -6.27 -6.12
N ALA A 541 -27.96 -5.99 -4.84
CA ALA A 541 -27.52 -6.99 -3.89
C ALA A 541 -28.53 -8.15 -3.83
N GLY A 542 -28.02 -9.38 -3.99
CA GLY A 542 -28.82 -10.61 -4.00
C GLY A 542 -29.49 -10.94 -5.34
N PHE A 543 -29.27 -10.16 -6.41
CA PHE A 543 -29.62 -10.59 -7.76
C PHE A 543 -28.65 -11.68 -8.22
N SER A 544 -29.14 -12.64 -9.02
CA SER A 544 -28.28 -13.71 -9.55
C SER A 544 -27.38 -13.18 -10.66
N ALA A 545 -26.16 -13.72 -10.74
CA ALA A 545 -25.27 -13.51 -11.87
C ALA A 545 -26.00 -13.73 -13.19
N GLY A 546 -25.88 -12.79 -14.13
CA GLY A 546 -26.57 -12.87 -15.41
C GLY A 546 -26.71 -11.56 -16.16
N LYS A 547 -27.42 -11.65 -17.29
CA LYS A 547 -27.72 -10.49 -18.15
C LYS A 547 -29.11 -9.96 -17.86
N TYR A 548 -29.18 -8.65 -17.67
CA TYR A 548 -30.38 -7.88 -17.44
C TYR A 548 -30.49 -6.74 -18.45
N ILE A 549 -31.65 -6.11 -18.47
CA ILE A 549 -31.92 -4.91 -19.26
C ILE A 549 -32.43 -3.82 -18.33
N ILE A 550 -31.81 -2.65 -18.37
CA ILE A 550 -32.38 -1.44 -17.79
C ILE A 550 -33.12 -0.71 -18.90
N SER A 551 -34.44 -0.59 -18.75
CA SER A 551 -35.29 0.26 -19.57
C SER A 551 -35.57 1.56 -18.82
N ILE A 552 -35.31 2.69 -19.47
CA ILE A 552 -35.50 4.03 -18.95
C ILE A 552 -36.50 4.75 -19.86
N LYS A 553 -37.49 5.43 -19.28
CA LYS A 553 -38.38 6.35 -20.01
C LYS A 553 -38.47 7.68 -19.29
N ASN A 554 -38.40 8.79 -20.01
CA ASN A 554 -38.61 10.11 -19.42
C ASN A 554 -40.09 10.53 -19.44
N SER A 555 -40.39 11.72 -18.91
CA SER A 555 -41.74 12.29 -18.86
C SER A 555 -42.38 12.53 -20.24
N LYS A 556 -41.55 12.66 -21.29
CA LYS A 556 -41.97 12.82 -22.69
C LYS A 556 -42.21 11.49 -23.41
N GLY A 557 -41.97 10.36 -22.75
CA GLY A 557 -42.13 9.03 -23.32
C GLY A 557 -40.97 8.57 -24.21
N GLU A 558 -39.87 9.33 -24.25
CA GLU A 558 -38.63 8.93 -24.90
C GLU A 558 -37.98 7.80 -24.08
N SER A 559 -37.40 6.80 -24.75
CA SER A 559 -36.86 5.62 -24.11
C SER A 559 -35.39 5.43 -24.38
N PHE A 560 -34.67 4.90 -23.39
CA PHE A 560 -33.31 4.38 -23.52
C PHE A 560 -33.26 3.00 -22.88
N VAL A 561 -32.59 2.08 -23.54
CA VAL A 561 -32.52 0.68 -23.11
C VAL A 561 -31.06 0.27 -23.16
N VAL A 562 -30.55 -0.28 -22.07
CA VAL A 562 -29.16 -0.72 -21.99
C VAL A 562 -29.07 -2.12 -21.36
N HIS A 563 -28.10 -2.89 -21.81
CA HIS A 563 -27.75 -4.15 -21.16
C HIS A 563 -26.96 -3.89 -19.89
N LEU A 564 -27.34 -4.61 -18.84
CA LEU A 564 -26.61 -4.66 -17.58
C LEU A 564 -26.12 -6.09 -17.35
N VAL A 565 -24.86 -6.23 -16.97
CA VAL A 565 -24.28 -7.51 -16.56
C VAL A 565 -24.08 -7.49 -15.05
N VAL A 566 -24.68 -8.45 -14.34
CA VAL A 566 -24.49 -8.66 -12.89
C VAL A 566 -23.61 -9.89 -12.71
N ASN A 567 -22.57 -9.78 -11.88
CA ASN A 567 -21.59 -10.83 -11.59
C ASN A 567 -22.04 -11.81 -10.52
#